data_AF-R5CGG2-F1
#
_entry.id   AF-R5CGG2-F1
#
_cell.length_a   1.000
_cell.length_b   1.000
_cell.length_c   1.000
_cell.angle_alpha   90.00
_cell.angle_beta   90.00
_cell.angle_gamma   90.00
#
_symmetry.space_group_name_H-M   'P 1'
#
loop_
_entity.id
_entity.type
_entity.pdbx_description
1 polymer ?
#
loop_
_entity_poly.entity_id
_entity_poly.type
_entity_poly.pdbx_seq_one_letter_code
_entity_poly.pdbx_strand_id
1 'polypeptide(L)'
;MSRLYLECYSGISGDMLTGALLDLGADQEKLEQVLKTIPAQGFDIQISKVQKSGISAVDFDVLLDHEHENHDHDMAYLFGETAPEAEEHHHHHHGHPHEHRSLQDVLAVIDGTQMTQGAKELAGRIFRIVAEAESEVHARPLNEVHFHEVGAIDSIVDIISIAVCFDDLREKEQISDVVVPVLYEGTGTVRCQHGVLPIPVPAVAAIVRKHGIRMHLIPDLGEFVTPTGAACVAALRTSDQLPAEFVIRKTGLGAGKRAYRRAGVVRAILLED
;
A
#
# COMPACT_ATOMS: atom_id res chain seq x y z
N MET A 1 8.13 -9.31 24.84
CA MET A 1 7.21 -9.07 23.71
C MET A 1 7.74 -7.87 22.97
N SER A 2 7.75 -7.91 21.63
CA SER A 2 8.26 -6.80 20.82
C SER A 2 7.12 -5.92 20.33
N ARG A 3 7.47 -4.74 19.84
CA ARG A 3 6.55 -3.82 19.15
C ARG A 3 7.09 -3.49 17.76
N LEU A 4 6.20 -3.42 16.79
CA LEU A 4 6.52 -2.94 15.45
C LEU A 4 6.19 -1.45 15.36
N TYR A 5 7.21 -0.61 15.19
CA TYR A 5 7.01 0.79 14.87
C TYR A 5 7.10 0.97 13.35
N LEU A 6 6.02 1.46 12.74
CA LEU A 6 6.01 1.88 11.34
C LEU A 6 6.20 3.39 11.29
N GLU A 7 7.36 3.79 10.81
CA GLU A 7 7.67 5.19 10.56
C GLU A 7 7.32 5.53 9.10
N CYS A 8 6.19 6.21 8.93
CA CYS A 8 5.62 6.60 7.64
C CYS A 8 5.98 8.05 7.25
N TYR A 9 7.19 8.51 7.59
CA TYR A 9 7.61 9.91 7.37
C TYR A 9 7.59 10.34 5.90
N SER A 10 7.85 9.38 5.00
CA SER A 10 7.82 9.60 3.56
C SER A 10 6.60 8.95 2.91
N GLY A 11 5.48 8.88 3.63
CA GLY A 11 4.27 8.24 3.16
C GLY A 11 4.22 6.74 3.43
N ILE A 12 3.23 6.09 2.83
CA ILE A 12 3.04 4.64 2.87
C ILE A 12 2.17 4.16 1.70
N SER A 13 2.63 3.10 1.05
CA SER A 13 1.90 2.32 0.05
C SER A 13 2.09 0.82 0.29
N GLY A 14 1.39 -0.02 -0.48
CA GLY A 14 1.39 -1.47 -0.30
C GLY A 14 2.78 -2.08 -0.51
N ASP A 15 3.35 -1.87 -1.69
CA ASP A 15 4.73 -2.20 -2.06
C ASP A 15 5.78 -1.75 -1.02
N MET A 16 5.71 -0.49 -0.58
CA MET A 16 6.62 0.06 0.43
C MET A 16 6.53 -0.68 1.76
N LEU A 17 5.32 -1.01 2.22
CA LEU A 17 5.17 -1.76 3.47
C LEU A 17 5.65 -3.20 3.31
N THR A 18 5.31 -3.88 2.21
CA THR A 18 5.81 -5.23 1.92
C THR A 18 7.34 -5.28 1.91
N GLY A 19 7.99 -4.36 1.18
CA GLY A 19 9.44 -4.27 1.15
C GLY A 19 10.05 -4.02 2.54
N ALA A 20 9.42 -3.15 3.35
CA ALA A 20 9.91 -2.87 4.70
C ALA A 20 9.81 -4.09 5.63
N LEU A 21 8.75 -4.90 5.51
CA LEU A 21 8.57 -6.13 6.30
C LEU A 21 9.53 -7.24 5.85
N LEU A 22 9.74 -7.41 4.54
CA LEU A 22 10.74 -8.33 4.00
C LEU A 22 12.15 -7.96 4.49
N ASP A 23 12.50 -6.67 4.42
CA ASP A 23 13.81 -6.20 4.89
C ASP A 23 13.97 -6.33 6.41
N LEU A 24 12.88 -6.26 7.17
CA LEU A 24 12.88 -6.50 8.62
C LEU A 24 13.13 -7.98 8.97
N GLY A 25 12.88 -8.88 8.01
CA GLY A 25 13.19 -10.30 8.11
C GLY A 25 11.97 -11.24 8.03
N ALA A 26 10.88 -10.81 7.40
CA ALA A 26 9.79 -11.70 7.01
C ALA A 26 10.30 -12.75 6.01
N ASP A 27 9.73 -13.96 6.05
CA ASP A 27 10.15 -15.06 5.18
C ASP A 27 9.69 -14.85 3.71
N GLN A 28 10.66 -14.56 2.84
CA GLN A 28 10.42 -14.38 1.40
C GLN A 28 9.94 -15.67 0.71
N GLU A 29 10.48 -16.84 1.08
CA GLU A 29 10.09 -18.11 0.44
C GLU A 29 8.64 -18.45 0.77
N LYS A 30 8.23 -18.21 2.03
CA LYS A 30 6.84 -18.34 2.47
C LYS A 30 5.91 -17.42 1.69
N LEU A 31 6.31 -16.16 1.47
CA LEU A 31 5.56 -15.22 0.64
C LEU A 31 5.39 -15.75 -0.78
N GLU A 32 6.48 -16.12 -1.45
CA GLU A 32 6.46 -16.62 -2.82
C GLU A 32 5.58 -17.89 -2.97
N GLN A 33 5.61 -18.78 -1.98
CA GLN A 33 4.76 -19.98 -1.96
C GLN A 33 3.27 -19.62 -1.87
N VAL A 34 2.90 -18.64 -1.05
CA VAL A 34 1.52 -18.17 -0.95
C VAL A 34 1.07 -17.51 -2.26
N LEU A 35 1.88 -16.62 -2.83
CA LEU A 35 1.50 -15.88 -4.03
C LEU A 35 1.25 -16.79 -5.23
N LYS A 36 2.00 -17.90 -5.35
CA LYS A 36 1.76 -18.96 -6.36
C LYS A 36 0.40 -19.66 -6.24
N THR A 37 -0.28 -19.51 -5.11
CA THR A 37 -1.61 -20.11 -4.85
C THR A 37 -2.76 -19.15 -5.11
N ILE A 38 -2.47 -17.88 -5.43
CA ILE A 38 -3.50 -16.93 -5.83
C ILE A 38 -4.13 -17.45 -7.14
N PRO A 39 -5.47 -17.63 -7.19
CA PRO A 39 -6.17 -18.08 -8.39
C PRO A 39 -6.30 -16.96 -9.44
N ALA A 40 -5.19 -16.33 -9.80
CA ALA A 40 -5.09 -15.28 -10.80
C ALA A 40 -3.88 -15.51 -11.71
N GLN A 41 -3.96 -15.03 -12.93
CA GLN A 41 -2.89 -15.08 -13.93
C GLN A 41 -2.41 -13.67 -14.26
N GLY A 42 -1.31 -13.57 -15.00
CA GLY A 42 -0.85 -12.29 -15.54
C GLY A 42 -0.07 -11.42 -14.55
N PHE A 43 0.48 -12.01 -13.49
CA PHE A 43 1.42 -11.33 -12.60
C PHE A 43 2.62 -12.21 -12.26
N ASP A 44 3.76 -11.58 -12.06
CA ASP A 44 4.95 -12.11 -11.39
C ASP A 44 5.38 -11.13 -10.29
N ILE A 45 6.29 -11.53 -9.41
CA ILE A 45 6.87 -10.64 -8.40
C ILE A 45 8.38 -10.56 -8.53
N GLN A 46 8.90 -9.36 -8.33
CA GLN A 46 10.33 -9.10 -8.25
C GLN A 46 10.67 -8.43 -6.92
N ILE A 47 11.54 -9.08 -6.15
CA ILE A 47 12.06 -8.55 -4.89
C ILE A 47 13.53 -8.23 -5.11
N SER A 48 13.94 -6.99 -4.91
CA SER A 48 15.31 -6.58 -5.15
C SER A 48 15.82 -5.56 -4.13
N LYS A 49 17.14 -5.50 -3.96
CA LYS A 49 17.79 -4.44 -3.17
C LYS A 49 18.07 -3.24 -4.07
N VAL A 50 17.55 -2.08 -3.68
CA VAL A 50 17.71 -0.81 -4.41
C VAL A 50 18.40 0.25 -3.55
N GLN A 51 18.85 1.32 -4.20
CA GLN A 51 19.41 2.51 -3.55
C GLN A 51 18.44 3.69 -3.72
N LYS A 52 17.88 4.19 -2.61
CA LYS A 52 17.05 5.41 -2.59
C LYS A 52 17.82 6.51 -1.87
N SER A 53 18.23 7.53 -2.60
CA SER A 53 19.03 8.65 -2.06
C SER A 53 20.30 8.18 -1.30
N GLY A 54 20.94 7.10 -1.77
CA GLY A 54 22.13 6.52 -1.15
C GLY A 54 21.86 5.59 0.04
N ILE A 55 20.60 5.26 0.32
CA ILE A 55 20.17 4.35 1.38
C ILE A 55 19.72 3.03 0.74
N SER A 56 20.20 1.90 1.28
CA SER A 56 19.74 0.58 0.85
C SER A 56 18.33 0.30 1.37
N ALA A 57 17.44 -0.12 0.47
CA ALA A 57 16.07 -0.52 0.76
C ALA A 57 15.68 -1.74 -0.09
N VAL A 58 14.62 -2.44 0.29
CA VAL A 58 13.99 -3.51 -0.50
C VAL A 58 12.88 -2.92 -1.34
N ASP A 59 12.94 -3.20 -2.63
CA ASP A 59 11.89 -2.92 -3.60
C ASP A 59 11.06 -4.20 -3.81
N PHE A 60 9.75 -4.07 -3.67
CA PHE A 60 8.79 -5.13 -3.96
C PHE A 60 7.98 -4.68 -5.18
N ASP A 61 8.14 -5.39 -6.29
CA ASP A 61 7.48 -5.06 -7.54
C ASP A 61 6.55 -6.19 -7.98
N VAL A 62 5.35 -5.81 -8.41
CA VAL A 62 4.36 -6.71 -9.01
C VAL A 62 4.38 -6.43 -10.51
N LEU A 63 4.95 -7.36 -11.26
CA LEU A 63 5.10 -7.26 -12.71
C LEU A 63 3.84 -7.80 -13.35
N LEU A 64 3.09 -6.96 -14.06
CA LEU A 64 1.86 -7.34 -14.74
C LEU A 64 2.13 -7.57 -16.23
N ASP A 65 1.49 -8.58 -16.82
CA ASP A 65 1.51 -8.76 -18.27
C ASP A 65 0.80 -7.59 -18.97
N HIS A 66 1.11 -7.31 -20.24
CA HIS A 66 0.52 -6.19 -21.00
C HIS A 66 -1.02 -6.13 -21.01
N GLU A 67 -1.71 -7.26 -20.85
CA GLU A 67 -3.18 -7.27 -20.75
C GLU A 67 -3.72 -6.79 -19.38
N HIS A 68 -2.85 -6.74 -18.37
CA HIS A 68 -3.14 -6.40 -16.99
C HIS A 68 -2.38 -5.16 -16.52
N GLU A 69 -1.60 -4.50 -17.38
CA GLU A 69 -0.90 -3.25 -17.05
C GLU A 69 -1.89 -2.15 -16.67
N ASN A 70 -1.72 -1.60 -15.47
CA ASN A 70 -2.45 -0.41 -15.02
C ASN A 70 -1.72 0.85 -15.52
N HIS A 71 -2.39 1.67 -16.34
CA HIS A 71 -1.85 2.93 -16.88
C HIS A 71 -1.86 4.11 -15.87
N ASP A 72 -1.68 3.86 -14.57
CA ASP A 72 -1.82 4.89 -13.51
C ASP A 72 -0.50 5.61 -13.15
N HIS A 73 0.45 5.70 -14.09
CA HIS A 73 1.83 6.09 -13.77
C HIS A 73 2.37 7.38 -14.39
N ASP A 74 1.55 8.19 -15.06
CA ASP A 74 2.04 9.47 -15.59
C ASP A 74 1.98 10.61 -14.55
N MET A 75 3.07 10.73 -13.80
CA MET A 75 3.41 11.90 -12.96
C MET A 75 3.73 13.16 -13.79
N ALA A 76 3.64 13.09 -15.13
CA ALA A 76 3.99 14.15 -16.08
C ALA A 76 3.27 15.48 -15.81
N TYR A 77 2.18 15.47 -15.05
CA TYR A 77 1.34 16.64 -14.77
C TYR A 77 1.51 17.25 -13.37
N LEU A 78 2.34 16.67 -12.49
CA LEU A 78 2.55 17.20 -11.12
C LEU A 78 3.44 18.46 -11.08
N PHE A 79 4.23 18.70 -12.13
CA PHE A 79 4.97 19.94 -12.29
C PHE A 79 4.23 20.83 -13.28
N GLY A 80 3.27 21.60 -12.76
CA GLY A 80 2.76 22.74 -13.51
C GLY A 80 3.89 23.72 -13.78
N GLU A 81 4.44 23.72 -15.01
CA GLU A 81 4.57 24.92 -15.86
C GLU A 81 5.22 24.61 -17.23
N THR A 82 4.54 25.08 -18.29
CA THR A 82 5.08 25.47 -19.62
C THR A 82 5.84 24.42 -20.44
N ALA A 83 5.12 23.71 -21.31
CA ALA A 83 5.68 23.31 -22.61
C ALA A 83 4.92 24.07 -23.72
N PRO A 84 5.63 24.72 -24.66
CA PRO A 84 5.01 25.41 -25.78
C PRO A 84 4.36 24.37 -26.70
N GLU A 85 3.18 24.68 -27.24
CA GLU A 85 2.55 24.03 -28.41
C GLU A 85 3.20 22.71 -28.83
N ALA A 86 2.99 21.65 -28.04
CA ALA A 86 3.36 20.30 -28.41
C ALA A 86 2.09 19.65 -28.95
N GLU A 87 2.20 19.19 -30.19
CA GLU A 87 1.15 18.66 -31.04
C GLU A 87 0.15 17.75 -30.30
N GLU A 88 -1.11 17.81 -30.73
CA GLU A 88 -2.18 16.88 -30.38
C GLU A 88 -1.75 15.44 -30.76
N HIS A 89 -0.95 14.82 -29.91
CA HIS A 89 -0.83 13.37 -29.89
C HIS A 89 -2.12 12.86 -29.27
N HIS A 90 -3.08 12.56 -30.15
CA HIS A 90 -4.19 11.66 -29.88
C HIS A 90 -3.62 10.30 -29.45
N HIS A 91 -3.23 10.19 -28.19
CA HIS A 91 -3.11 8.90 -27.54
C HIS A 91 -4.52 8.34 -27.47
N HIS A 92 -4.84 7.45 -28.40
CA HIS A 92 -6.00 6.59 -28.31
C HIS A 92 -5.89 5.83 -26.99
N HIS A 93 -6.58 6.34 -25.96
CA HIS A 93 -6.91 5.60 -24.75
C HIS A 93 -7.76 4.42 -25.20
N HIS A 94 -7.12 3.30 -25.50
CA HIS A 94 -7.79 2.01 -25.47
C HIS A 94 -8.09 1.75 -24.00
N GLY A 95 -9.31 2.12 -23.59
CA GLY A 95 -9.87 1.69 -22.32
C GLY A 95 -9.97 0.18 -22.36
N HIS A 96 -8.94 -0.49 -21.86
CA HIS A 96 -9.01 -1.91 -21.59
C HIS A 96 -10.08 -2.10 -20.49
N PRO A 97 -10.93 -3.13 -20.61
CA PRO A 97 -11.92 -3.44 -19.60
C PRO A 97 -11.19 -3.87 -18.33
N HIS A 98 -11.04 -2.95 -17.37
CA HIS A 98 -10.54 -3.29 -16.04
C HIS A 98 -11.52 -4.26 -15.38
N GLU A 99 -11.02 -5.39 -14.88
CA GLU A 99 -11.85 -6.33 -14.11
C GLU A 99 -12.28 -5.67 -12.79
N HIS A 100 -13.50 -5.13 -12.78
CA HIS A 100 -14.14 -4.63 -11.56
C HIS A 100 -14.48 -5.79 -10.63
N ARG A 101 -13.59 -6.10 -9.69
CA ARG A 101 -13.83 -7.09 -8.64
C ARG A 101 -14.67 -6.49 -7.52
N SER A 102 -15.68 -7.22 -7.07
CA SER A 102 -16.41 -6.90 -5.85
C SER A 102 -15.62 -7.34 -4.61
N LEU A 103 -16.01 -6.85 -3.43
CA LEU A 103 -15.46 -7.34 -2.17
C LEU A 103 -15.62 -8.87 -2.02
N GLN A 104 -16.72 -9.45 -2.52
CA GLN A 104 -16.95 -10.90 -2.43
C GLN A 104 -15.96 -11.68 -3.28
N ASP A 105 -15.66 -11.18 -4.49
CA ASP A 105 -14.68 -11.81 -5.39
C ASP A 105 -13.29 -11.81 -4.77
N VAL A 106 -12.88 -10.68 -4.20
CA VAL A 106 -11.57 -10.55 -3.53
C VAL A 106 -11.48 -11.46 -2.31
N LEU A 107 -12.52 -11.55 -1.48
CA LEU A 107 -12.54 -12.45 -0.33
C LEU A 107 -12.46 -13.92 -0.77
N ALA A 108 -13.12 -14.30 -1.88
CA ALA A 108 -13.01 -15.64 -2.45
C ALA A 108 -11.58 -15.94 -2.96
N VAL A 109 -10.90 -14.97 -3.57
CA VAL A 109 -9.49 -15.08 -3.95
C VAL A 109 -8.62 -15.34 -2.72
N ILE A 110 -8.78 -14.55 -1.65
CA ILE A 110 -8.06 -14.72 -0.38
C ILE A 110 -8.31 -16.10 0.22
N ASP A 111 -9.57 -16.55 0.24
CA ASP A 111 -9.95 -17.85 0.80
C ASP A 111 -9.31 -19.02 0.03
N GLY A 112 -9.12 -18.86 -1.29
CA GLY A 112 -8.48 -19.85 -2.16
C GLY A 112 -6.96 -20.01 -1.96
N THR A 113 -6.29 -19.06 -1.31
CA THR A 113 -4.84 -19.12 -1.08
C THR A 113 -4.45 -20.11 0.04
N GLN A 114 -3.20 -20.57 0.01
CA GLN A 114 -2.62 -21.42 1.06
C GLN A 114 -1.79 -20.62 2.08
N MET A 115 -2.37 -19.53 2.61
CA MET A 115 -1.78 -18.76 3.72
C MET A 115 -2.36 -19.14 5.08
N THR A 116 -1.72 -18.69 6.16
CA THR A 116 -2.21 -18.88 7.54
C THR A 116 -3.56 -18.21 7.76
N GLN A 117 -4.30 -18.69 8.77
CA GLN A 117 -5.58 -18.08 9.13
C GLN A 117 -5.43 -16.61 9.55
N GLY A 118 -4.36 -16.28 10.29
CA GLY A 118 -4.05 -14.90 10.69
C GLY A 118 -3.82 -13.97 9.49
N ALA A 119 -3.09 -14.44 8.47
CA ALA A 119 -2.89 -13.70 7.24
C ALA A 119 -4.21 -13.50 6.46
N LYS A 120 -5.07 -14.53 6.34
CA LYS A 120 -6.40 -14.40 5.70
C LYS A 120 -7.28 -13.37 6.41
N GLU A 121 -7.32 -13.42 7.73
CA GLU A 121 -8.10 -12.49 8.55
C GLU A 121 -7.61 -11.04 8.38
N LEU A 122 -6.28 -10.84 8.37
CA LEU A 122 -5.69 -9.53 8.16
C LEU A 122 -5.94 -8.99 6.74
N ALA A 123 -5.69 -9.79 5.70
CA ALA A 123 -5.96 -9.39 4.32
C ALA A 123 -7.44 -9.03 4.12
N GLY A 124 -8.35 -9.87 4.60
CA GLY A 124 -9.79 -9.60 4.56
C GLY A 124 -10.19 -8.38 5.37
N ARG A 125 -9.52 -8.08 6.50
CA ARG A 125 -9.75 -6.84 7.26
C ARG A 125 -9.32 -5.61 6.48
N ILE A 126 -8.15 -5.64 5.83
CA ILE A 126 -7.65 -4.52 5.01
C ILE A 126 -8.63 -4.24 3.87
N PHE A 127 -9.06 -5.26 3.12
CA PHE A 127 -10.03 -5.08 2.04
C PHE A 127 -11.39 -4.55 2.50
N ARG A 128 -11.89 -4.99 3.65
CA ARG A 128 -13.13 -4.44 4.22
C ARG A 128 -12.98 -2.96 4.55
N ILE A 129 -11.84 -2.52 5.10
CA ILE A 129 -11.58 -1.11 5.39
C ILE A 129 -11.59 -0.28 4.10
N VAL A 130 -10.93 -0.76 3.04
CA VAL A 130 -10.98 -0.11 1.72
C VAL A 130 -12.42 -0.07 1.21
N ALA A 131 -13.13 -1.20 1.20
CA ALA A 131 -14.49 -1.27 0.69
C ALA A 131 -15.46 -0.35 1.44
N GLU A 132 -15.30 -0.20 2.75
CA GLU A 132 -16.09 0.73 3.56
C GLU A 132 -15.80 2.19 3.19
N ALA A 133 -14.55 2.53 2.89
CA ALA A 133 -14.19 3.86 2.41
C ALA A 133 -14.75 4.14 1.02
N GLU A 134 -14.63 3.17 0.09
CA GLU A 134 -15.21 3.26 -1.25
C GLU A 134 -16.74 3.39 -1.20
N SER A 135 -17.40 2.61 -0.35
CA SER A 135 -18.85 2.69 -0.10
C SER A 135 -19.27 4.10 0.32
N GLU A 136 -18.51 4.73 1.22
CA GLU A 136 -18.76 6.10 1.67
C GLU A 136 -18.55 7.12 0.55
N VAL A 137 -17.40 7.06 -0.13
CA VAL A 137 -17.00 7.99 -1.20
C VAL A 137 -17.98 7.92 -2.38
N HIS A 138 -18.45 6.72 -2.73
CA HIS A 138 -19.39 6.50 -3.82
C HIS A 138 -20.86 6.58 -3.41
N ALA A 139 -21.16 6.73 -2.12
CA ALA A 139 -22.52 6.68 -1.57
C ALA A 139 -23.30 5.44 -2.03
N ARG A 140 -22.64 4.27 -2.04
CA ARG A 140 -23.22 2.98 -2.44
C ARG A 140 -23.21 1.98 -1.30
N PRO A 141 -24.17 1.05 -1.23
CA PRO A 141 -24.11 -0.07 -0.29
C PRO A 141 -22.81 -0.88 -0.45
N LEU A 142 -22.28 -1.41 0.66
CA LEU A 142 -21.02 -2.16 0.67
C LEU A 142 -21.00 -3.36 -0.30
N ASN A 143 -22.15 -4.00 -0.51
CA ASN A 143 -22.33 -5.11 -1.45
C ASN A 143 -22.38 -4.70 -2.92
N GLU A 144 -22.45 -3.40 -3.22
CA GLU A 144 -22.44 -2.82 -4.57
C GLU A 144 -21.14 -2.06 -4.88
N VAL A 145 -20.15 -2.15 -3.96
CA VAL A 145 -18.83 -1.58 -4.17
C VAL A 145 -18.07 -2.44 -5.16
N HIS A 146 -17.70 -1.81 -6.27
CA HIS A 146 -16.69 -2.31 -7.18
C HIS A 146 -15.43 -1.48 -6.96
N PHE A 147 -14.31 -2.16 -6.75
CA PHE A 147 -13.06 -1.44 -6.62
C PHE A 147 -12.61 -0.95 -8.00
N HIS A 148 -12.34 0.34 -8.10
CA HIS A 148 -11.87 0.97 -9.33
C HIS A 148 -10.35 0.84 -9.44
N GLU A 149 -9.62 1.13 -8.35
CA GLU A 149 -8.16 1.10 -8.30
C GLU A 149 -7.64 -0.04 -7.40
N VAL A 150 -8.34 -0.36 -6.30
CA VAL A 150 -7.87 -1.35 -5.30
C VAL A 150 -8.28 -2.81 -5.63
N GLY A 151 -9.06 -3.02 -6.68
CA GLY A 151 -9.52 -4.35 -7.12
C GLY A 151 -8.62 -5.01 -8.16
N ALA A 152 -7.66 -4.23 -8.67
CA ALA A 152 -6.67 -4.70 -9.60
C ALA A 152 -5.73 -5.71 -8.93
N ILE A 153 -5.09 -6.53 -9.76
CA ILE A 153 -4.31 -7.68 -9.30
C ILE A 153 -3.08 -7.24 -8.49
N ASP A 154 -2.48 -6.09 -8.81
CA ASP A 154 -1.41 -5.46 -8.03
C ASP A 154 -1.81 -5.20 -6.58
N SER A 155 -2.97 -4.58 -6.34
CA SER A 155 -3.48 -4.29 -5.01
C SER A 155 -3.80 -5.55 -4.21
N ILE A 156 -4.30 -6.60 -4.87
CA ILE A 156 -4.52 -7.91 -4.26
C ILE A 156 -3.21 -8.55 -3.83
N VAL A 157 -2.22 -8.56 -4.72
CA VAL A 157 -0.89 -9.09 -4.43
C VAL A 157 -0.23 -8.31 -3.29
N ASP A 158 -0.32 -6.98 -3.29
CA ASP A 158 0.20 -6.11 -2.23
C ASP A 158 -0.42 -6.46 -0.86
N ILE A 159 -1.76 -6.48 -0.76
CA ILE A 159 -2.45 -6.71 0.51
C ILE A 159 -2.18 -8.12 1.04
N ILE A 160 -2.18 -9.13 0.17
CA ILE A 160 -1.82 -10.51 0.56
C ILE A 160 -0.36 -10.54 1.03
N SER A 161 0.55 -9.87 0.33
CA SER A 161 1.96 -9.85 0.68
C SER A 161 2.22 -9.22 2.05
N ILE A 162 1.57 -8.09 2.33
CA ILE A 162 1.62 -7.43 3.64
C ILE A 162 1.08 -8.36 4.73
N ALA A 163 -0.06 -9.00 4.48
CA ALA A 163 -0.68 -9.88 5.45
C ALA A 163 0.20 -11.10 5.79
N VAL A 164 0.79 -11.74 4.78
CA VAL A 164 1.70 -12.88 4.96
C VAL A 164 2.97 -12.46 5.68
N CYS A 165 3.61 -11.37 5.24
CA CYS A 165 4.86 -10.89 5.83
C CYS A 165 4.67 -10.46 7.29
N PHE A 166 3.57 -9.75 7.59
CA PHE A 166 3.28 -9.32 8.93
C PHE A 166 2.92 -10.49 9.85
N ASP A 167 2.09 -11.44 9.38
CA ASP A 167 1.72 -12.61 10.18
C ASP A 167 2.94 -13.47 10.53
N ASP A 168 3.85 -13.66 9.57
CA ASP A 168 5.13 -14.32 9.78
C ASP A 168 6.01 -13.63 10.84
N LEU A 169 6.24 -12.33 10.67
CA LEU A 169 7.02 -11.53 11.62
C LEU A 169 6.37 -11.49 13.00
N ARG A 170 5.05 -11.42 13.06
CA ARG A 170 4.29 -11.36 14.31
C ARG A 170 4.52 -12.61 15.15
N GLU A 171 4.47 -13.79 14.52
CA GLU A 171 4.77 -15.05 15.18
C GLU A 171 6.25 -15.14 15.58
N LYS A 172 7.15 -14.89 14.62
CA LYS A 172 8.61 -15.02 14.78
C LYS A 172 9.19 -14.11 15.86
N GLU A 173 8.78 -12.85 15.87
CA GLU A 173 9.32 -11.81 16.76
C GLU A 173 8.42 -11.55 17.98
N GLN A 174 7.31 -12.28 18.11
CA GLN A 174 6.32 -12.12 19.19
C GLN A 174 5.82 -10.67 19.31
N ILE A 175 5.40 -10.11 18.16
CA ILE A 175 4.93 -8.73 18.05
C ILE A 175 3.56 -8.61 18.71
N SER A 176 3.50 -7.79 19.75
CA SER A 176 2.30 -7.54 20.55
C SER A 176 1.54 -6.29 20.10
N ASP A 177 2.29 -5.25 19.70
CA ASP A 177 1.74 -3.96 19.31
C ASP A 177 2.32 -3.49 17.97
N VAL A 178 1.51 -2.75 17.23
CA VAL A 178 1.95 -1.97 16.07
C VAL A 178 1.72 -0.49 16.36
N VAL A 179 2.81 0.27 16.42
CA VAL A 179 2.79 1.70 16.71
C VAL A 179 2.87 2.47 15.40
N VAL A 180 1.86 3.30 15.14
CA VAL A 180 1.87 4.26 14.02
C VAL A 180 1.39 5.62 14.56
N PRO A 181 2.31 6.54 14.91
CA PRO A 181 1.94 7.80 15.54
C PRO A 181 1.15 8.73 14.63
N VAL A 182 1.58 8.86 13.37
CA VAL A 182 1.08 9.83 12.39
C VAL A 182 1.45 9.37 10.98
N LEU A 183 0.58 9.67 9.99
CA LEU A 183 0.88 9.54 8.56
C LEU A 183 1.26 10.88 7.95
N TYR A 184 2.22 10.88 7.05
CA TYR A 184 2.68 12.09 6.36
C TYR A 184 2.16 12.08 4.92
N GLU A 185 1.38 13.10 4.57
CA GLU A 185 0.71 13.23 3.27
C GLU A 185 1.16 14.50 2.57
N GLY A 186 1.29 14.44 1.25
CA GLY A 186 1.64 15.59 0.43
C GLY A 186 0.46 16.52 0.14
N THR A 187 0.61 17.29 -0.93
CA THR A 187 -0.36 18.29 -1.38
C THR A 187 -0.55 18.26 -2.89
N GLY A 188 -1.55 18.98 -3.38
CA GLY A 188 -1.85 19.09 -4.80
C GLY A 188 -2.95 18.14 -5.24
N THR A 189 -2.80 17.56 -6.43
CA THR A 189 -3.79 16.67 -7.04
C THR A 189 -3.14 15.45 -7.66
N VAL A 190 -3.88 14.35 -7.76
CA VAL A 190 -3.49 13.13 -8.49
C VAL A 190 -4.53 12.82 -9.57
N ARG A 191 -4.09 12.30 -10.71
CA ARG A 191 -5.00 11.81 -11.77
C ARG A 191 -5.17 10.30 -11.60
N CYS A 192 -6.41 9.86 -11.64
CA CYS A 192 -6.82 8.48 -11.41
C CYS A 192 -8.08 8.19 -12.25
N GLN A 193 -8.73 7.03 -12.07
CA GLN A 193 -9.92 6.66 -12.85
C GLN A 193 -11.10 7.62 -12.65
N HIS A 194 -11.11 8.32 -11.51
CA HIS A 194 -12.10 9.33 -11.15
C HIS A 194 -11.76 10.73 -11.68
N GLY A 195 -10.75 10.85 -12.55
CA GLY A 195 -10.23 12.12 -13.02
C GLY A 195 -9.18 12.69 -12.06
N VAL A 196 -9.14 14.01 -11.94
CA VAL A 196 -8.17 14.71 -11.09
C VAL A 196 -8.78 14.92 -9.70
N LEU A 197 -8.18 14.31 -8.69
CA LEU A 197 -8.62 14.37 -7.30
C LEU A 197 -7.63 15.18 -6.44
N PRO A 198 -8.11 15.92 -5.42
CA PRO A 198 -7.23 16.55 -4.45
C PRO A 198 -6.52 15.51 -3.58
N ILE A 199 -5.35 15.86 -3.08
CA ILE A 199 -4.61 15.08 -2.08
C ILE A 199 -4.86 15.68 -0.68
N PRO A 200 -5.19 14.86 0.35
CA PRO A 200 -5.42 13.41 0.29
C PRO A 200 -6.65 13.04 -0.55
N VAL A 201 -6.56 11.91 -1.27
CA VAL A 201 -7.68 11.40 -2.05
C VAL A 201 -8.86 11.04 -1.13
N PRO A 202 -10.12 11.07 -1.63
CA PRO A 202 -11.32 10.87 -0.81
C PRO A 202 -11.31 9.58 0.00
N ALA A 203 -10.82 8.47 -0.57
CA ALA A 203 -10.73 7.19 0.14
C ALA A 203 -9.77 7.26 1.34
N VAL A 204 -8.59 7.89 1.18
CA VAL A 204 -7.65 8.11 2.30
C VAL A 204 -8.29 8.98 3.38
N ALA A 205 -8.96 10.06 2.99
CA ALA A 205 -9.66 10.94 3.93
C ALA A 205 -10.77 10.21 4.72
N ALA A 206 -11.50 9.31 4.07
CA ALA A 206 -12.53 8.49 4.73
C ALA A 206 -11.90 7.51 5.72
N ILE A 207 -10.84 6.79 5.33
CA ILE A 207 -10.13 5.83 6.20
C ILE A 207 -9.57 6.51 7.44
N VAL A 208 -8.81 7.61 7.26
CA VAL A 208 -8.14 8.27 8.39
C VAL A 208 -9.13 8.88 9.37
N ARG A 209 -10.27 9.42 8.86
CA ARG A 209 -11.37 9.96 9.68
C ARG A 209 -12.02 8.85 10.49
N LYS A 210 -12.36 7.72 9.86
CA LYS A 210 -13.06 6.60 10.50
C LYS A 210 -12.21 5.92 11.56
N HIS A 211 -10.91 5.78 11.32
CA HIS A 211 -9.98 5.06 12.21
C HIS A 211 -9.18 5.96 13.15
N GLY A 212 -9.47 7.27 13.18
CA GLY A 212 -8.79 8.23 14.05
C GLY A 212 -7.26 8.21 13.87
N ILE A 213 -6.81 8.18 12.62
CA ILE A 213 -5.38 8.20 12.27
C ILE A 213 -4.96 9.65 12.10
N ARG A 214 -3.94 10.07 12.85
CA ARG A 214 -3.40 11.43 12.73
C ARG A 214 -2.69 11.59 11.38
N MET A 215 -2.91 12.73 10.73
CA MET A 215 -2.21 13.11 9.51
C MET A 215 -1.38 14.38 9.73
N HIS A 216 -0.26 14.44 9.04
CA HIS A 216 0.59 15.62 8.93
C HIS A 216 0.81 15.95 7.46
N LEU A 217 0.40 17.14 7.04
CA LEU A 217 0.62 17.59 5.67
C LEU A 217 2.05 18.11 5.51
N ILE A 218 2.80 17.56 4.55
CA ILE A 218 4.11 18.04 4.13
C ILE A 218 3.96 18.95 2.90
N PRO A 219 4.86 19.93 2.69
CA PRO A 219 4.75 20.86 1.57
C PRO A 219 5.09 20.24 0.20
N ASP A 220 5.45 18.96 0.17
CA ASP A 220 5.79 18.24 -1.04
C ASP A 220 4.54 17.97 -1.90
N LEU A 221 4.67 18.08 -3.23
CA LEU A 221 3.61 17.76 -4.18
C LEU A 221 3.53 16.26 -4.44
N GLY A 222 2.30 15.74 -4.51
CA GLY A 222 2.02 14.35 -4.83
C GLY A 222 1.41 13.57 -3.67
N GLU A 223 0.85 12.40 -4.00
CA GLU A 223 0.23 11.49 -3.04
C GLU A 223 1.29 10.62 -2.39
N PHE A 224 1.44 10.74 -1.08
CA PHE A 224 2.38 9.97 -0.27
C PHE A 224 1.69 8.85 0.51
N VAL A 225 0.40 9.00 0.84
CA VAL A 225 -0.40 7.95 1.47
C VAL A 225 -1.40 7.42 0.46
N THR A 226 -1.26 6.17 0.04
CA THR A 226 -2.25 5.55 -0.86
C THR A 226 -3.44 5.00 -0.08
N PRO A 227 -4.62 4.77 -0.70
CA PRO A 227 -5.75 4.10 -0.05
C PRO A 227 -5.34 2.76 0.60
N THR A 228 -4.54 1.95 -0.10
CA THR A 228 -3.99 0.69 0.42
C THR A 228 -3.11 0.91 1.64
N GLY A 229 -2.19 1.88 1.59
CA GLY A 229 -1.31 2.21 2.73
C GLY A 229 -2.09 2.67 3.97
N ALA A 230 -3.09 3.54 3.78
CA ALA A 230 -3.98 3.99 4.86
C ALA A 230 -4.78 2.83 5.46
N ALA A 231 -5.32 1.93 4.63
CA ALA A 231 -6.08 0.77 5.07
C ALA A 231 -5.20 -0.23 5.84
N CYS A 232 -3.95 -0.44 5.40
CA CYS A 232 -2.99 -1.27 6.12
C CYS A 232 -2.71 -0.72 7.52
N VAL A 233 -2.49 0.59 7.65
CA VAL A 233 -2.30 1.24 8.96
C VAL A 233 -3.54 1.10 9.82
N ALA A 234 -4.74 1.32 9.26
CA ALA A 234 -6.00 1.14 9.96
C ALA A 234 -6.24 -0.30 10.45
N ALA A 235 -5.73 -1.30 9.72
CA ALA A 235 -5.83 -2.71 10.08
C ALA A 235 -4.80 -3.12 11.14
N LEU A 236 -3.57 -2.65 11.01
CA LEU A 236 -2.42 -3.09 11.82
C LEU A 236 -2.28 -2.31 13.13
N ARG A 237 -2.48 -0.99 13.12
CA ARG A 237 -2.18 -0.09 14.24
C ARG A 237 -2.94 -0.49 15.51
N THR A 238 -2.21 -0.70 16.59
CA THR A 238 -2.75 -0.89 17.95
C THR A 238 -2.48 0.31 18.87
N SER A 239 -1.49 1.14 18.54
CA SER A 239 -1.13 2.35 19.32
C SER A 239 -0.64 3.48 18.41
N ASP A 240 -0.74 4.73 18.87
CA ASP A 240 -0.08 5.90 18.28
C ASP A 240 0.98 6.56 19.16
N GLN A 241 1.33 5.90 20.27
CA GLN A 241 2.38 6.36 21.18
C GLN A 241 3.52 5.36 21.20
N LEU A 242 4.73 5.86 20.99
CA LEU A 242 5.95 5.13 21.29
C LEU A 242 6.17 5.08 22.81
N PRO A 243 6.80 4.02 23.34
CA PRO A 243 7.26 4.01 24.72
C PRO A 243 8.31 5.11 24.95
N ALA A 244 8.43 5.58 26.19
CA ALA A 244 9.36 6.65 26.55
C ALA A 244 10.84 6.23 26.36
N GLU A 245 11.14 4.97 26.60
CA GLU A 245 12.44 4.33 26.45
C GLU A 245 12.24 3.01 25.71
N PHE A 246 13.17 2.66 24.81
CA PHE A 246 13.14 1.42 24.04
C PHE A 246 14.51 1.18 23.37
N VAL A 247 14.75 -0.07 23.00
CA VAL A 247 15.90 -0.49 22.19
C VAL A 247 15.44 -0.88 20.79
N ILE A 248 16.12 -0.35 19.78
CA ILE A 248 15.93 -0.78 18.39
C ILE A 248 16.70 -2.08 18.17
N ARG A 249 15.99 -3.15 17.78
CA ARG A 249 16.59 -4.46 17.50
C ARG A 249 16.87 -4.72 16.04
N LYS A 250 15.92 -4.33 15.19
CA LYS A 250 16.00 -4.50 13.75
C LYS A 250 15.30 -3.33 13.06
N THR A 251 15.76 -3.04 11.86
CA THR A 251 15.16 -2.05 10.97
C THR A 251 15.04 -2.66 9.58
N GLY A 252 13.88 -2.51 8.96
CA GLY A 252 13.65 -2.81 7.55
C GLY A 252 13.22 -1.56 6.81
N LEU A 253 13.67 -1.42 5.57
CA LEU A 253 13.34 -0.30 4.69
C LEU A 253 12.73 -0.80 3.40
N GLY A 254 11.51 -0.34 3.11
CA GLY A 254 10.83 -0.60 1.85
C GLY A 254 10.85 0.63 0.95
N ALA A 255 11.24 0.45 -0.30
CA ALA A 255 11.34 1.50 -1.30
C ALA A 255 9.99 1.73 -2.00
N GLY A 256 9.66 2.99 -2.23
CA GLY A 256 8.54 3.38 -3.09
C GLY A 256 9.02 3.67 -4.51
N LYS A 257 8.15 3.44 -5.48
CA LYS A 257 8.48 3.63 -6.91
C LYS A 257 8.58 5.11 -7.31
N ARG A 258 7.74 5.96 -6.72
CA ARG A 258 7.64 7.38 -7.08
C ARG A 258 8.90 8.16 -6.64
N ALA A 259 9.46 8.94 -7.56
CA ALA A 259 10.62 9.79 -7.30
C ALA A 259 10.18 11.17 -6.82
N TYR A 260 10.27 11.40 -5.51
CA TYR A 260 10.04 12.70 -4.89
C TYR A 260 11.36 13.37 -4.50
N ARG A 261 11.29 14.66 -4.10
CA ARG A 261 12.41 15.34 -3.44
C ARG A 261 12.84 14.63 -2.14
N ARG A 262 11.88 13.99 -1.47
CA ARG A 262 12.06 13.16 -0.28
C ARG A 262 12.31 11.71 -0.70
N ALA A 263 13.17 11.00 0.03
CA ALA A 263 13.36 9.57 -0.19
C ALA A 263 12.04 8.83 0.11
N GLY A 264 11.38 8.30 -0.93
CA GLY A 264 10.17 7.49 -0.81
C GLY A 264 10.52 6.14 -0.19
N VAL A 265 10.54 6.07 1.14
CA VAL A 265 10.76 4.83 1.91
C VAL A 265 9.82 4.74 3.11
N VAL A 266 9.39 3.52 3.43
CA VAL A 266 8.75 3.19 4.71
C VAL A 266 9.78 2.47 5.56
N ARG A 267 9.88 2.85 6.84
CA ARG A 267 10.77 2.19 7.79
C ARG A 267 9.98 1.40 8.81
N ALA A 268 10.21 0.09 8.86
CA ALA A 268 9.69 -0.80 9.89
C ALA A 268 10.78 -1.02 10.94
N ILE A 269 10.46 -0.85 12.22
CA ILE A 269 11.43 -0.93 13.31
C ILE A 269 10.90 -1.87 14.39
N LEU A 270 11.69 -2.88 14.73
CA LEU A 270 11.38 -3.78 15.84
C LEU A 270 11.94 -3.21 17.14
N LEU A 271 11.04 -2.94 18.09
CA LEU A 271 11.35 -2.35 19.39
C LEU A 271 11.22 -3.39 20.50
N GLU A 272 12.12 -3.34 21.47
CA GLU A 272 12.00 -3.99 22.77
C GLU A 272 12.09 -2.94 23.90
N ASP A 273 11.46 -3.24 25.03
CA ASP A 273 11.56 -2.44 26.26
C ASP A 273 12.99 -2.48 26.84
#